data_AF-A0A526UXX3-F1
#
_entry.id   AF-A0A526UXX3-F1
#
_cell.length_a   1.000
_cell.length_b   1.000
_cell.length_c   1.000
_cell.angle_alpha   90.00
_cell.angle_beta   90.00
_cell.angle_gamma   90.00
#
_symmetry.space_group_name_H-M   'P 1'
#
loop_
_entity.id
_entity.type
_entity.pdbx_description
1 polymer ?
#
loop_
_entity_poly.entity_id
_entity_poly.type
_entity_poly.pdbx_seq_one_letter_code
_entity_poly.pdbx_strand_id
1 'polypeptide(L)' 'MPRRTMIEAIRDAMDVSMGRDDKVVVFGEDVGFFGGVFRCTQGLQAKY' A
#
# COMPACT_ATOMS: atom_id res chain seq x y z
N MET A 1 -6.60 -0.43 18.67
CA MET A 1 -6.33 -0.56 17.22
C MET A 1 -7.13 -1.75 16.70
N PRO A 2 -7.73 -1.66 15.50
CA PRO A 2 -8.40 -2.82 14.89
C PRO A 2 -7.38 -3.94 14.65
N ARG A 3 -7.82 -5.20 14.79
CA ARG A 3 -6.99 -6.36 14.45
C ARG A 3 -6.78 -6.38 12.94
N ARG A 4 -5.51 -6.42 12.52
CA ARG A 4 -5.10 -6.49 11.10
C ARG A 4 -4.33 -7.76 10.83
N THR A 5 -4.48 -8.29 9.63
CA THR A 5 -3.54 -9.25 9.05
C THR A 5 -2.20 -8.56 8.75
N MET A 6 -1.14 -9.33 8.53
CA MET A 6 0.15 -8.78 8.12
C MET A 6 0.04 -8.00 6.80
N ILE A 7 -0.75 -8.49 5.84
CA ILE A 7 -0.99 -7.83 4.55
C ILE A 7 -1.60 -6.44 4.75
N GLU A 8 -2.61 -6.33 5.60
CA GLU A 8 -3.27 -5.05 5.92
C GLU A 8 -2.34 -4.11 6.70
N ALA A 9 -1.52 -4.63 7.60
CA ALA A 9 -0.56 -3.82 8.36
C ALA A 9 0.54 -3.22 7.47
N ILE A 10 1.08 -4.01 6.53
CA ILE A 10 2.05 -3.54 5.54
C ILE A 10 1.42 -2.46 4.64
N ARG A 11 0.17 -2.68 4.19
CA ARG A 11 -0.58 -1.70 3.40
C ARG A 11 -0.80 -0.39 4.15
N ASP A 12 -1.23 -0.46 5.40
CA ASP A 12 -1.45 0.69 6.28
C ASP A 12 -0.17 1.51 6.47
N ALA A 13 0.98 0.83 6.63
CA ALA A 13 2.28 1.51 6.74
C ALA A 13 2.64 2.28 5.46
N MET A 14 2.38 1.71 4.27
CA MET A 14 2.61 2.40 3.00
C MET A 14 1.63 3.56 2.81
N ASP A 15 0.34 3.38 3.13
CA ASP A 15 -0.68 4.42 3.08
C ASP A 15 -0.30 5.65 3.94
N VAL A 16 0.14 5.40 5.18
CA VAL A 16 0.61 6.45 6.09
C VAL A 16 1.85 7.15 5.54
N SER A 17 2.80 6.39 4.98
CA SER A 17 4.05 6.96 4.46
C SER A 17 3.81 7.83 3.22
N MET A 18 3.03 7.33 2.27
CA MET A 18 2.67 8.05 1.04
C MET A 18 1.79 9.29 1.31
N GLY A 19 0.91 9.23 2.31
CA GLY A 19 0.11 10.41 2.71
C GLY A 19 0.88 11.46 3.51
N ARG A 20 2.07 11.13 4.03
CA ARG A 20 2.89 12.03 4.87
C ARG A 20 3.98 12.75 4.09
N ASP A 21 4.57 12.10 3.08
CA ASP A 21 5.70 12.62 2.31
C ASP A 21 5.52 12.34 0.82
N ASP A 22 5.33 13.40 0.03
CA ASP A 22 5.11 13.36 -1.42
C ASP A 22 6.30 12.76 -2.21
N LYS A 23 7.45 12.52 -1.57
CA LYS A 23 8.62 11.86 -2.18
C LYS A 23 8.57 10.34 -2.09
N VAL A 24 7.66 9.76 -1.31
CA VAL A 24 7.54 8.31 -1.16
C VAL A 24 6.87 7.71 -2.41
N VAL A 25 7.55 6.76 -3.03
CA VAL A 25 7.05 6.05 -4.22
C VAL A 25 7.02 4.55 -3.93
N VAL A 26 5.97 3.87 -4.40
CA VAL A 26 5.81 2.42 -4.33
C VAL A 26 5.64 1.87 -5.75
N PHE A 27 6.53 0.98 -6.16
CA PHE A 27 6.53 0.41 -7.51
C PHE A 27 7.09 -1.03 -7.50
N GLY A 28 6.76 -1.80 -8.54
CA GLY A 28 7.19 -3.19 -8.71
C GLY A 28 6.23 -3.96 -9.61
N GLU A 29 6.52 -5.24 -9.85
CA GLU A 29 5.66 -6.14 -10.63
C GLU A 29 4.30 -6.32 -9.95
N ASP A 30 3.23 -6.09 -10.70
CA ASP A 30 1.82 -6.17 -10.25
C ASP A 30 1.43 -5.25 -9.07
N VAL A 31 2.33 -4.38 -8.60
CA VAL A 31 2.13 -3.55 -7.40
C VAL A 31 1.03 -2.50 -7.57
N GLY A 32 0.84 -1.98 -8.78
CA GLY A 32 -0.12 -0.91 -9.08
C GLY A 32 -1.57 -1.40 -9.16
N PHE A 33 -2.12 -1.49 -10.37
CA PHE A 33 -3.54 -1.74 -10.63
C PHE A 33 -4.05 -3.02 -9.95
N PHE A 34 -3.24 -4.08 -9.98
CA PHE A 34 -3.59 -5.36 -9.36
C PHE A 34 -3.51 -5.32 -7.83
N GLY A 35 -2.66 -4.45 -7.26
CA GLY A 35 -2.46 -4.33 -5.81
C GLY A 35 -1.46 -5.31 -5.21
N GLY A 36 -0.62 -5.92 -6.05
CA GLY A 36 0.37 -6.93 -5.72
C GLY A 36 -0.23 -8.33 -5.59
N VAL A 37 0.58 -9.36 -5.87
CA VAL A 37 0.17 -10.77 -5.82
C VAL A 37 -0.32 -11.26 -4.45
N PHE A 38 0.10 -10.57 -3.37
CA PHE A 38 -0.39 -10.79 -2.00
C PHE A 38 -1.35 -9.71 -1.51
N ARG A 39 -1.79 -8.79 -2.38
CA ARG A 39 -2.66 -7.66 -2.05
C ARG A 39 -2.07 -6.65 -1.06
N CYS A 40 -0.75 -6.58 -0.91
CA CYS A 40 -0.12 -5.65 0.04
C CYS A 40 -0.28 -4.17 -0.37
N THR A 41 -0.51 -3.87 -1.65
CA THR A 41 -0.62 -2.49 -2.18
C THR A 41 -1.97 -2.18 -2.78
N GLN A 42 -2.96 -3.06 -2.58
CA GLN A 42 -4.29 -2.94 -3.15
C GLN A 42 -4.95 -1.61 -2.77
N GLY A 43 -5.30 -0.83 -3.79
CA GLY A 43 -5.99 0.46 -3.67
C GLY A 43 -5.07 1.67 -3.58
N LEU A 44 -3.75 1.50 -3.37
CA LEU A 44 -2.83 2.63 -3.20
C LEU A 44 -2.72 3.47 -4.49
N GLN A 45 -2.59 2.84 -5.67
CA GLN A 45 -2.51 3.56 -6.95
C GLN A 45 -3.78 4.38 -7.27
N ALA A 46 -4.95 3.95 -6.80
CA ALA A 46 -6.18 4.71 -7.04
C ALA A 46 -6.31 5.92 -6.12
N LYS A 47 -5.60 5.92 -4.98
CA LYS A 47 -5.68 6.94 -3.94
C LYS A 47 -4.63 8.05 -4.12
N TYR A 48 -3.43 7.70 -4.59
CA TYR A 48 -2.27 8.58 -4.78
C TYR A 48 -1.86 8.59 -6.25
#